data_AF-A0A9J9H888-F1
#
_entry.id   AF-A0A9J9H888-F1
#
_cell.length_a   1.000
_cell.length_b   1.000
_cell.length_c   1.000
_cell.angle_alpha   90.00
_cell.angle_beta   90.00
_cell.angle_gamma   90.00
#
_symmetry.space_group_name_H-M   'P 1'
#
loop_
_entity.id
_entity.type
_entity.pdbx_description
1 polymer ?
#
loop_
_entity_poly.entity_id
_entity_poly.type
_entity_poly.pdbx_seq_one_letter_code
_entity_poly.pdbx_strand_id
1 'polypeptide(L)'
;MTMMMLLGALTASLAGADGGHLHRTTIEHRGAPVTIDYRASTALSTRQTGMSPPTRTGGVVRCAWVARVAVERRLGGADGLSRVVDTGLQLKGSQPGTCTAAKKAIEREVAARGDEVRRHVLAVVERDRATLLAELEAAARPNAS
;
A
#
# COMPACT_ATOMS: atom_id res chain seq x y z
N MET A 1 34.56 26.70 36.05
CA MET A 1 35.04 26.58 34.65
C MET A 1 35.59 25.17 34.52
N THR A 2 35.13 24.27 33.66
CA THR A 2 34.82 24.45 32.24
C THR A 2 33.82 23.38 31.78
N MET A 3 32.97 23.81 30.86
CA MET A 3 31.90 23.13 30.15
C MET A 3 32.43 21.96 29.28
N MET A 4 31.73 20.82 29.24
CA MET A 4 31.95 19.82 28.19
C MET A 4 30.60 19.33 27.66
N MET A 5 30.48 19.45 26.34
CA MET A 5 29.27 19.45 25.53
C MET A 5 28.50 18.12 25.53
N LEU A 6 27.17 18.23 25.55
CA LEU A 6 26.26 17.18 25.09
C LEU A 6 26.26 17.13 23.56
N LEU A 7 26.74 16.04 22.98
CA LEU A 7 26.48 15.68 21.58
C LEU A 7 25.20 14.85 21.53
N GLY A 8 24.06 15.50 21.28
CA GLY A 8 22.82 14.83 20.95
C GLY A 8 22.88 14.24 19.54
N ALA A 9 22.90 12.92 19.43
CA ALA A 9 22.75 12.23 18.15
C ALA A 9 21.29 12.39 17.68
N LEU A 10 21.04 13.19 16.65
CA LEU A 10 19.76 13.15 15.93
C LEU A 10 19.73 11.86 15.09
N THR A 11 19.04 10.83 15.59
CA THR A 11 18.63 9.69 14.76
C THR A 11 17.50 10.16 13.85
N ALA A 12 17.85 10.47 12.59
CA ALA A 12 16.85 10.66 11.55
C ALA A 12 16.18 9.31 11.24
N SER A 13 14.95 9.13 11.71
CA SER A 13 14.10 8.03 11.27
C SER A 13 13.82 8.19 9.78
N LEU A 14 14.47 7.39 8.95
CA LEU A 14 14.05 7.19 7.56
C LEU A 14 12.69 6.49 7.60
N ALA A 15 11.60 7.26 7.52
CA ALA A 15 10.32 6.72 7.11
C ALA A 15 10.56 6.09 5.74
N GLY A 16 10.51 4.75 5.68
CA GLY A 16 10.71 4.00 4.45
C GLY A 16 9.84 4.60 3.36
N ALA A 17 10.44 4.86 2.20
CA ALA A 17 9.73 5.23 0.99
C ALA A 17 8.89 4.03 0.54
N ASP A 18 7.79 3.80 1.26
CA ASP A 18 6.69 3.01 0.78
C ASP A 18 6.08 3.87 -0.32
N GLY A 19 6.44 3.58 -1.58
CA GLY A 19 5.86 4.18 -2.78
C GLY A 19 4.37 3.84 -2.96
N GLY A 20 3.67 3.59 -1.86
CA GLY A 20 2.25 3.35 -1.78
C GLY A 20 1.49 4.66 -1.94
N HIS A 21 0.39 4.59 -2.67
CA HIS A 21 -0.52 5.74 -2.82
C HIS A 21 -1.14 6.04 -1.45
N LEU A 22 -0.86 7.24 -0.93
CA LEU A 22 -1.44 7.77 0.29
C LEU A 22 -2.54 8.78 -0.09
N HIS A 23 -3.72 8.61 0.48
CA HIS A 23 -4.80 9.59 0.45
C HIS A 23 -5.15 9.96 1.89
N ARG A 24 -4.98 11.24 2.23
CA ARG A 24 -5.34 11.79 3.54
C ARG A 24 -6.64 12.58 3.42
N THR A 25 -7.53 12.39 4.37
CA THR A 25 -8.76 13.17 4.50
C THR A 25 -9.06 13.45 5.97
N THR A 26 -9.97 14.38 6.21
CA THR A 26 -10.45 14.74 7.55
C THR A 26 -11.96 14.74 7.53
N ILE A 27 -12.58 14.17 8.57
CA ILE A 27 -14.01 14.27 8.79
C ILE A 27 -14.28 14.86 10.17
N GLU A 28 -15.38 15.59 10.29
CA GLU A 28 -15.89 16.04 11.59
C GLU A 28 -16.67 14.90 12.24
N HIS A 29 -16.33 14.56 13.48
CA HIS A 29 -17.07 13.61 14.32
C HIS A 29 -17.24 14.19 15.72
N ARG A 30 -18.50 14.30 16.18
CA ARG A 30 -18.84 14.87 17.51
C ARG A 30 -18.23 16.27 17.78
N GLY A 31 -18.04 17.07 16.74
CA GLY A 31 -17.46 18.42 16.83
C GLY A 31 -15.94 18.46 16.93
N ALA A 32 -15.26 17.35 16.68
CA ALA A 32 -13.81 17.27 16.59
C ALA A 32 -13.36 16.72 15.22
N PRO A 33 -12.28 17.27 14.63
CA PRO A 33 -11.74 16.74 13.40
C PRO A 33 -11.02 15.41 13.64
N VAL A 34 -11.30 14.42 12.80
CA VAL A 34 -10.63 13.13 12.77
C VAL A 34 -9.85 13.00 11.46
N THR A 35 -8.52 12.98 11.56
CA THR A 35 -7.65 12.74 10.41
C THR A 35 -7.59 11.25 10.07
N ILE A 36 -7.78 10.91 8.79
CA ILE A 36 -7.76 9.55 8.27
C ILE A 36 -6.76 9.45 7.12
N ASP A 37 -5.91 8.42 7.18
CA ASP A 37 -4.94 8.07 6.15
C ASP A 37 -5.34 6.75 5.48
N TYR A 38 -5.52 6.77 4.16
CA TYR A 38 -5.70 5.58 3.33
C TYR A 38 -4.41 5.29 2.56
N ARG A 39 -3.76 4.17 2.85
CA ARG A 39 -2.50 3.76 2.22
C ARG A 39 -2.70 2.49 1.40
N ALA A 40 -2.34 2.55 0.13
CA ALA A 40 -2.26 1.35 -0.71
C ALA A 40 -0.90 0.65 -0.55
N SER A 41 -0.92 -0.67 -0.36
CA SER A 41 0.25 -1.54 -0.44
C SER A 41 0.06 -2.57 -1.56
N THR A 42 1.15 -2.97 -2.21
CA THR A 42 1.09 -3.87 -3.36
C THR A 42 1.92 -5.13 -3.12
N ALA A 43 1.30 -6.30 -3.25
CA ALA A 43 1.96 -7.60 -3.16
C ALA A 43 2.05 -8.24 -4.56
N LEU A 44 3.27 -8.37 -5.08
CA LEU A 44 3.54 -8.94 -6.39
C LEU A 44 3.76 -10.47 -6.31
N SER A 45 3.10 -11.20 -7.20
CA SER A 45 3.31 -12.63 -7.41
C SER A 45 3.60 -12.90 -8.89
N THR A 46 4.56 -13.78 -9.17
CA THR A 46 4.95 -14.14 -10.54
C THR A 46 4.85 -15.64 -10.78
N ARG A 47 4.52 -16.03 -12.01
CA ARG A 47 4.48 -17.42 -12.45
C ARG A 47 5.19 -17.55 -13.80
N GLN A 48 6.24 -18.35 -13.83
CA GLN A 48 6.91 -18.70 -15.09
C GLN A 48 6.14 -19.83 -15.78
N THR A 49 6.01 -19.72 -17.09
CA THR A 49 5.42 -20.73 -17.97
C THR A 49 6.32 -20.94 -19.17
N GLY A 50 6.35 -22.18 -19.68
CA GLY A 50 7.27 -22.58 -20.74
C GLY A 50 8.64 -23.02 -20.21
N MET A 51 9.41 -23.64 -21.10
CA MET A 51 10.77 -24.14 -20.87
C MET A 51 11.59 -23.82 -22.11
N SER A 52 12.77 -23.22 -21.93
CA SER A 52 13.78 -23.11 -22.99
C SER A 52 14.96 -23.99 -22.58
N PRO A 53 15.03 -25.24 -23.06
CA PRO A 53 16.19 -26.08 -22.83
C PRO A 53 17.45 -25.44 -23.44
N PRO A 54 18.62 -25.53 -22.79
CA PRO A 54 19.85 -24.91 -23.28
C PRO A 54 20.27 -25.39 -24.68
N THR A 55 19.76 -26.54 -25.12
CA THR A 55 20.10 -27.20 -26.39
C THR A 55 19.10 -26.94 -27.53
N ARG A 56 18.04 -26.15 -27.32
CA ARG A 56 17.06 -25.82 -28.39
C ARG A 56 16.69 -24.35 -28.39
N THR A 57 17.04 -23.66 -29.47
CA THR A 57 16.48 -22.35 -29.84
C THR A 57 15.01 -22.52 -30.24
N GLY A 58 14.09 -21.84 -29.53
CA GLY A 58 12.65 -21.82 -29.86
C GLY A 58 11.68 -22.03 -28.70
N GLY A 59 12.15 -22.29 -27.47
CA GLY A 59 11.26 -22.40 -26.31
C GLY A 59 10.72 -21.02 -25.88
N VAL A 60 9.42 -20.79 -26.00
CA VAL A 60 8.78 -19.55 -25.54
C VAL A 60 8.62 -19.60 -24.03
N VAL A 61 9.45 -18.84 -23.30
CA VAL A 61 9.29 -18.62 -21.86
C VAL A 61 8.52 -17.32 -21.64
N ARG A 62 7.53 -17.37 -20.76
CA ARG A 62 6.74 -16.21 -20.35
C ARG A 62 6.70 -16.14 -18.83
N CYS A 63 6.85 -14.94 -18.30
CA CYS A 63 6.52 -14.65 -16.91
C CYS A 63 5.16 -13.97 -16.86
N ALA A 64 4.16 -14.63 -16.27
CA ALA A 64 2.91 -13.98 -15.89
C ALA A 64 3.07 -13.36 -14.50
N TRP A 65 2.39 -12.25 -14.25
CA TRP A 65 2.44 -11.59 -12.95
C TRP A 65 1.07 -11.06 -12.52
N VAL A 66 0.86 -11.03 -11.21
CA VAL A 66 -0.31 -10.46 -10.55
C VAL A 66 0.17 -9.60 -9.40
N ALA A 67 -0.23 -8.34 -9.37
CA ALA A 67 0.00 -7.44 -8.24
C ALA A 67 -1.33 -7.21 -7.52
N ARG A 68 -1.45 -7.70 -6.28
CA ARG A 68 -2.63 -7.49 -5.45
C ARG A 68 -2.45 -6.22 -4.64
N VAL A 69 -3.45 -5.35 -4.67
CA VAL A 69 -3.43 -4.08 -3.93
C VAL A 69 -4.34 -4.20 -2.72
N ALA A 70 -3.81 -3.91 -1.54
CA ALA A 70 -4.57 -3.76 -0.31
C ALA A 70 -4.62 -2.28 0.08
N VAL A 71 -5.75 -1.83 0.60
CA VAL A 71 -5.92 -0.47 1.15
C VAL A 71 -6.07 -0.58 2.66
N GLU A 72 -5.13 0.02 3.38
CA GLU A 72 -5.16 0.18 4.83
C GLU A 72 -5.72 1.57 5.17
N ARG A 73 -6.67 1.64 6.11
CA ARG A 73 -7.13 2.87 6.74
C ARG A 73 -6.45 3.02 8.10
N ARG A 74 -5.94 4.20 8.42
CA ARG A 74 -5.38 4.57 9.73
C ARG A 74 -6.03 5.86 10.25
N LEU A 75 -6.38 5.88 11.54
CA LEU A 75 -7.03 7.01 12.22
C LEU A 75 -6.06 7.72 13.17
N GLY A 76 -5.89 9.03 13.07
CA GLY A 76 -5.09 9.79 14.05
C GLY A 76 -3.57 9.88 13.77
N GLY A 77 -3.12 9.61 12.54
CA GLY A 77 -1.70 9.72 12.16
C GLY A 77 -0.91 8.42 12.37
N ALA A 78 0.43 8.49 12.47
CA ALA A 78 1.32 7.31 12.38
C ALA A 78 1.11 6.25 13.47
N ASP A 79 0.80 6.66 14.71
CA ASP A 79 0.53 5.78 15.85
C ASP A 79 -0.97 5.45 16.01
N GLY A 80 -1.73 5.77 14.97
CA GLY A 80 -3.17 5.64 14.92
C GLY A 80 -3.69 4.20 14.80
N LEU A 81 -4.94 3.97 15.18
CA LEU A 81 -5.64 2.72 14.92
C LEU A 81 -5.69 2.45 13.42
N SER A 82 -5.25 1.26 12.98
CA SER A 82 -5.28 0.89 11.56
C SER A 82 -5.95 -0.46 11.28
N ARG A 83 -6.53 -0.59 10.09
CA ARG A 83 -7.05 -1.85 9.55
C ARG A 83 -7.07 -1.87 8.03
N VAL A 84 -7.00 -3.06 7.44
CA VAL A 84 -7.27 -3.25 6.01
C VAL A 84 -8.77 -3.10 5.75
N VAL A 85 -9.12 -2.26 4.77
CA VAL A 85 -10.51 -1.96 4.39
C VAL A 85 -10.87 -2.46 2.98
N ASP A 86 -9.89 -2.77 2.14
CA ASP A 86 -10.13 -3.33 0.79
C ASP A 86 -8.91 -4.14 0.30
N THR A 87 -9.16 -5.21 -0.46
CA THR A 87 -8.15 -6.05 -1.14
C THR A 87 -8.55 -6.42 -2.58
N GLY A 88 -9.49 -5.67 -3.15
CA GLY A 88 -10.21 -6.05 -4.36
C GLY A 88 -9.46 -5.80 -5.67
N LEU A 89 -8.50 -4.87 -5.69
CA LEU A 89 -7.77 -4.53 -6.90
C LEU A 89 -6.64 -5.54 -7.20
N GLN A 90 -6.67 -6.09 -8.40
CA GLN A 90 -5.61 -6.93 -8.94
C GLN A 90 -5.14 -6.39 -10.29
N LEU A 91 -3.88 -5.98 -10.36
CA LEU A 91 -3.21 -5.66 -11.60
C LEU A 91 -2.58 -6.94 -12.16
N LYS A 92 -2.65 -7.15 -13.47
CA LYS A 92 -2.14 -8.36 -14.11
C LYS A 92 -1.39 -8.02 -15.38
N GLY A 93 -0.41 -8.84 -15.72
CA GLY A 93 0.31 -8.72 -16.98
C GLY A 93 1.22 -9.90 -17.25
N SER A 94 2.02 -9.78 -18.31
CA SER A 94 2.99 -10.80 -18.66
C SER A 94 4.17 -10.21 -19.43
N GLN A 95 5.35 -10.69 -19.11
CA GLN A 95 6.61 -10.33 -19.76
C GLN A 95 7.21 -11.54 -20.49
N PRO A 96 7.89 -11.33 -21.62
CA PRO A 96 8.68 -12.38 -22.26
C PRO A 96 9.90 -12.76 -21.40
N GLY A 97 10.32 -14.01 -21.51
CA GLY A 97 11.48 -14.52 -20.79
C GLY A 97 11.16 -15.01 -19.38
N THR A 98 12.23 -15.31 -18.63
CA THR A 98 12.14 -15.82 -17.26
C THR A 98 11.68 -14.74 -16.29
N CYS A 99 11.04 -15.13 -15.19
CA CYS A 99 10.59 -14.16 -14.18
C CYS A 99 11.75 -13.40 -13.54
N THR A 100 12.90 -14.04 -13.39
CA THR A 100 14.13 -13.39 -12.88
C THR A 100 14.58 -12.26 -13.80
N ALA A 101 14.63 -12.49 -15.11
CA ALA A 101 15.04 -11.48 -16.09
C ALA A 101 13.99 -10.35 -16.21
N ALA A 102 12.71 -10.68 -16.09
CA ALA A 102 11.61 -9.74 -16.23
C ALA A 102 11.37 -8.86 -14.99
N LYS A 103 11.94 -9.19 -13.81
CA LYS A 103 11.63 -8.55 -12.52
C LYS A 103 11.56 -7.01 -12.58
N LYS A 104 12.63 -6.35 -13.04
CA LYS A 104 12.68 -4.88 -13.13
C LYS A 104 11.66 -4.30 -14.11
N ALA A 105 11.34 -5.02 -15.19
CA ALA A 105 10.33 -4.59 -16.16
C ALA A 105 8.92 -4.68 -15.56
N ILE A 106 8.64 -5.76 -14.81
CA ILE A 106 7.38 -5.95 -14.09
C ILE A 106 7.20 -4.84 -13.03
N GLU A 107 8.24 -4.54 -12.24
CA GLU A 107 8.20 -3.46 -11.24
C GLU A 107 7.86 -2.11 -11.88
N ARG A 108 8.46 -1.78 -13.03
CA ARG A 108 8.12 -0.55 -13.78
C ARG A 108 6.70 -0.57 -14.32
N GLU A 109 6.23 -1.71 -14.81
CA GLU A 109 4.87 -1.85 -15.34
C GLU A 109 3.83 -1.67 -14.22
N VAL A 110 4.08 -2.24 -13.03
CA VAL A 110 3.23 -2.03 -11.84
C VAL A 110 3.26 -0.57 -11.41
N ALA A 111 4.43 0.06 -11.34
CA ALA A 111 4.56 1.48 -10.99
C ALA A 111 3.82 2.40 -11.97
N ALA A 112 3.81 2.06 -13.26
CA ALA A 112 3.07 2.79 -14.28
C ALA A 112 1.54 2.70 -14.13
N ARG A 113 1.03 1.76 -13.32
CA ARG A 113 -0.41 1.65 -12.98
C ARG A 113 -0.83 2.54 -11.81
N GLY A 114 0.01 3.50 -11.40
CA GLY A 114 -0.27 4.33 -10.24
C GLY A 114 -1.60 5.09 -10.29
N ASP A 115 -2.05 5.53 -11.47
CA ASP A 115 -3.35 6.20 -11.60
C ASP A 115 -4.54 5.26 -11.40
N GLU A 116 -4.39 3.99 -11.77
CA GLU A 116 -5.40 2.97 -11.50
C GLU A 116 -5.51 2.69 -10.00
N VAL A 117 -4.36 2.57 -9.33
CA VAL A 117 -4.31 2.41 -7.86
C VAL A 117 -4.90 3.64 -7.16
N ARG A 118 -4.57 4.85 -7.60
CA ARG A 118 -5.11 6.09 -7.03
C ARG A 118 -6.62 6.17 -7.14
N ARG A 119 -7.18 5.86 -8.33
CA ARG A 119 -8.64 5.82 -8.52
C ARG A 119 -9.30 4.78 -7.63
N HIS A 120 -8.67 3.60 -7.49
CA HIS A 120 -9.17 2.57 -6.59
C HIS A 120 -9.20 3.01 -5.13
N VAL A 121 -8.13 3.67 -4.64
CA VAL A 121 -8.09 4.22 -3.28
C VAL A 121 -9.23 5.21 -3.06
N LEU A 122 -9.47 6.13 -3.99
CA LEU A 122 -10.59 7.08 -3.88
C LEU A 122 -11.94 6.36 -3.87
N ALA A 123 -12.13 5.33 -4.70
CA ALA A 123 -13.36 4.53 -4.67
C ALA A 123 -13.54 3.77 -3.35
N VAL A 124 -12.46 3.30 -2.73
CA VAL A 124 -12.49 2.68 -1.40
C VAL A 124 -12.89 3.68 -0.33
N VAL A 125 -12.32 4.89 -0.34
CA VAL A 125 -12.68 5.98 0.59
C VAL A 125 -14.19 6.24 0.59
N GLU A 126 -14.79 6.37 -0.59
CA GLU A 126 -16.23 6.62 -0.70
C GLU A 126 -17.07 5.46 -0.16
N ARG A 127 -16.73 4.21 -0.50
CA ARG A 127 -17.45 3.02 0.00
C ARG A 127 -17.32 2.83 1.50
N ASP A 128 -16.17 3.18 2.05
CA ASP A 128 -15.81 2.94 3.44
C ASP A 128 -16.41 3.96 4.40
N ARG A 129 -16.89 5.11 3.90
CA ARG A 129 -17.40 6.24 4.70
C ARG A 129 -18.44 5.86 5.75
N ALA A 130 -19.44 5.06 5.38
CA ALA A 130 -20.52 4.68 6.30
C ALA A 130 -20.00 3.77 7.44
N THR A 131 -19.13 2.82 7.10
CA THR A 131 -18.48 1.93 8.07
C THR A 131 -17.59 2.72 9.02
N LEU A 132 -16.81 3.67 8.51
CA LEU A 132 -15.97 4.54 9.32
C LEU A 132 -16.77 5.32 10.37
N LEU A 133 -17.87 5.96 9.95
CA LEU A 133 -18.72 6.72 10.87
C LEU A 133 -19.33 5.82 11.96
N ALA A 134 -19.74 4.61 11.59
CA ALA A 134 -20.25 3.63 12.56
C ALA A 134 -19.17 3.18 13.56
N GLU A 135 -17.94 2.95 13.09
CA GLU A 135 -16.80 2.60 13.97
C GLU A 135 -16.46 3.74 14.94
N LEU A 136 -16.41 4.99 14.46
CA LEU A 136 -16.15 6.15 15.29
C LEU A 136 -17.24 6.40 16.33
N GLU A 137 -18.51 6.18 15.95
CA GLU A 137 -19.63 6.29 16.87
C GLU A 137 -19.60 5.18 17.92
N ALA A 138 -19.27 3.94 17.54
CA ALA A 138 -19.12 2.84 18.49
C ALA A 138 -17.99 3.09 19.50
N ALA A 139 -16.85 3.63 19.04
CA ALA A 139 -15.70 3.97 19.89
C ALA A 139 -15.99 5.15 20.84
N ALA A 140 -16.94 6.04 20.50
CA ALA A 140 -17.30 7.19 21.31
C ALA A 140 -18.29 6.86 22.44
N ARG A 141 -18.91 5.65 22.44
CA ARG A 141 -19.82 5.26 23.52
C ARG A 141 -19.00 5.03 24.79
N PRO A 142 -19.34 5.68 25.92
CA PRO A 142 -18.73 5.34 27.20
C PRO A 142 -19.03 3.86 27.47
N ASN A 143 -18.00 3.09 27.87
CA ASN A 143 -18.18 1.70 28.27
C ASN A 143 -19.31 1.64 29.31
N ALA A 144 -20.44 1.06 28.95
CA ALA A 144 -21.50 0.76 29.90
C ALA A 144 -21.01 -0.42 30.74
N SER A 145 -20.33 -0.08 31.84
CA SER A 145 -20.02 -0.98 32.94
C SER A 145 -20.96 -0.67 34.10
#